data_AF-A0A834FZ55-F1
#
_entry.id   AF-A0A834FZ55-F1
#
_cell.length_a   1.000
_cell.length_b   1.000
_cell.length_c   1.000
_cell.angle_alpha   90.00
_cell.angle_beta   90.00
_cell.angle_gamma   90.00
#
_symmetry.space_group_name_H-M   'P 1'
#
loop_
_entity.id
_entity.type
_entity.pdbx_description
1 polymer ?
#
loop_
_entity_poly.entity_id
_entity_poly.type
_entity_poly.pdbx_seq_one_letter_code
_entity_poly.pdbx_strand_id
1 'polypeptide(L)'
;MPVEQLVQSLCDTKQGYTQFGGLRPFGVSFLFAGWDKNYSFQLYMSDPSGNYGGWKAAAIGANNQAAQSMLKQDSKDEITREEAVQLALKVLSKTMDSTSLTSDKLELAEVFVSSGKVKYQVSSSDSLGKLLVKFGLTQPAAEAS
;
A
#
# COMPACT_ATOMS: atom_id res chain seq x y z
N MET A 1 -15.63 -7.43 -11.87
CA MET A 1 -15.23 -6.10 -12.37
C MET A 1 -13.71 -6.08 -12.43
N PRO A 2 -13.07 -5.82 -13.58
CA PRO A 2 -11.64 -5.56 -13.69
C PRO A 2 -11.20 -4.41 -12.78
N VAL A 3 -9.94 -4.43 -12.33
CA VAL A 3 -9.45 -3.45 -11.33
C VAL A 3 -9.51 -2.04 -11.89
N GLU A 4 -9.03 -1.83 -13.11
CA GLU A 4 -9.00 -0.51 -13.75
C GLU A 4 -10.40 0.10 -13.91
N GLN A 5 -11.42 -0.71 -14.24
CA GLN A 5 -12.79 -0.21 -14.40
C GLN A 5 -13.35 0.37 -13.09
N LEU A 6 -13.02 -0.26 -11.96
CA LEU A 6 -13.39 0.27 -10.64
C LEU A 6 -12.68 1.60 -10.37
N VAL A 7 -11.39 1.67 -10.67
CA VAL A 7 -10.57 2.88 -10.46
C VAL A 7 -11.09 4.02 -11.32
N GLN A 8 -11.34 3.77 -12.61
CA GLN A 8 -11.87 4.75 -13.54
C GLN A 8 -13.23 5.28 -13.07
N SER A 9 -14.16 4.40 -12.70
CA SER A 9 -15.49 4.81 -12.24
C SER A 9 -15.43 5.72 -10.99
N LEU A 10 -14.54 5.43 -10.04
CA LEU A 10 -14.34 6.29 -8.88
C LEU A 10 -13.69 7.63 -9.27
N CYS A 11 -12.73 7.60 -10.19
CA CYS A 11 -12.01 8.77 -10.67
C CYS A 11 -12.91 9.73 -11.45
N ASP A 12 -13.81 9.22 -12.27
CA ASP A 12 -14.84 10.01 -12.96
C ASP A 12 -15.75 10.72 -11.95
N THR A 13 -16.09 10.04 -10.85
CA THR A 13 -16.87 10.64 -9.75
C THR A 13 -16.10 11.78 -9.07
N LYS A 14 -14.80 11.59 -8.80
CA LYS A 14 -13.94 12.65 -8.23
C LYS A 14 -13.84 13.85 -9.18
N GLN A 15 -13.63 13.58 -10.46
CA GLN A 15 -13.46 14.60 -11.49
C GLN A 15 -14.74 15.43 -11.68
N GLY A 16 -15.93 14.81 -11.57
CA GLY A 16 -17.19 15.55 -11.62
C GLY A 16 -17.28 16.68 -10.58
N TYR A 17 -16.70 16.48 -9.39
CA TYR A 17 -16.64 17.47 -8.31
C TYR A 17 -15.60 18.58 -8.53
N THR A 18 -14.67 18.41 -9.49
CA THR A 18 -13.69 19.45 -9.86
C THR A 18 -14.16 20.28 -11.04
N GLN A 19 -15.04 19.73 -11.90
CA GLN A 19 -15.53 20.41 -13.10
C GLN A 19 -16.87 21.10 -12.91
N PHE A 20 -17.76 20.55 -12.09
CA PHE A 20 -19.15 20.99 -12.05
C PHE A 20 -19.64 21.30 -10.64
N GLY A 21 -20.66 22.18 -10.55
CA GLY A 21 -21.42 22.44 -9.33
C GLY A 21 -20.73 23.32 -8.27
N GLY A 22 -19.49 23.77 -8.49
CA GLY A 22 -18.75 24.57 -7.50
C GLY A 22 -18.55 23.83 -6.17
N LEU A 23 -18.56 22.49 -6.23
CA LEU A 23 -18.47 21.64 -5.05
C LEU A 23 -17.05 21.60 -4.51
N ARG A 24 -16.90 21.31 -3.22
CA ARG A 24 -15.60 21.03 -2.63
C ARG A 24 -15.08 19.67 -3.17
N PRO A 25 -13.88 19.60 -3.77
CA PRO A 25 -13.30 18.33 -4.21
C PRO A 25 -13.08 17.35 -3.06
N PHE A 26 -13.06 16.06 -3.38
CA PHE A 26 -12.69 15.02 -2.42
C PHE A 26 -11.20 15.12 -2.10
N GLY A 27 -10.86 15.52 -0.86
CA GLY A 27 -9.47 15.62 -0.39
C GLY A 27 -8.82 14.28 -0.05
N VAL A 28 -8.96 13.26 -0.91
CA VAL A 28 -8.47 11.90 -0.67
C VAL A 28 -7.76 11.31 -1.88
N SER A 29 -6.59 10.73 -1.63
CA SER A 29 -5.89 9.85 -2.57
C SER A 29 -6.09 8.40 -2.17
N PHE A 30 -6.17 7.50 -3.15
CA PHE A 30 -6.30 6.06 -2.91
C PHE A 30 -5.15 5.29 -3.53
N LEU A 31 -4.75 4.21 -2.87
CA LEU A 31 -4.02 3.10 -3.48
C LEU A 31 -5.00 1.93 -3.67
N PHE A 32 -5.06 1.39 -4.88
CA PHE A 32 -5.88 0.23 -5.21
C PHE A 32 -4.97 -0.94 -5.54
N ALA A 33 -5.02 -1.99 -4.74
CA ALA A 33 -4.37 -3.26 -5.04
C ALA A 33 -5.45 -4.29 -5.40
N GLY A 34 -5.27 -4.99 -6.51
CA GLY A 34 -6.25 -5.97 -6.96
C GLY A 34 -5.66 -7.00 -7.91
N TRP A 35 -6.46 -8.01 -8.22
CA TRP A 35 -6.14 -9.03 -9.22
C TRP A 35 -7.32 -9.21 -10.17
N ASP A 36 -7.04 -9.30 -11.46
CA ASP A 36 -8.00 -9.77 -12.45
C ASP A 36 -7.36 -10.70 -13.48
N LYS A 37 -8.20 -11.28 -14.36
CA LYS A 37 -7.78 -12.28 -15.35
C LYS A 37 -7.01 -11.69 -16.53
N ASN A 38 -7.07 -10.37 -16.75
CA ASN A 38 -6.52 -9.72 -17.93
C ASN A 38 -5.08 -9.29 -17.68
N TYR A 39 -4.83 -8.68 -16.52
CA TYR A 39 -3.53 -8.09 -16.18
C TYR A 39 -2.95 -8.65 -14.87
N SER A 40 -3.57 -9.66 -14.26
CA SER A 40 -3.15 -10.24 -12.98
C SER A 40 -3.10 -9.17 -11.88
N PHE A 41 -2.04 -9.13 -11.07
CA PHE A 41 -1.91 -8.17 -9.98
C PHE A 41 -1.64 -6.77 -10.50
N GLN A 42 -2.41 -5.81 -9.99
CA GLN A 42 -2.34 -4.42 -10.40
C GLN A 42 -2.33 -3.52 -9.16
N LEU A 43 -1.55 -2.45 -9.22
CA LEU A 43 -1.55 -1.37 -8.25
C LEU A 43 -1.84 -0.05 -8.98
N TYR A 44 -2.90 0.64 -8.57
CA TYR A 44 -3.23 1.97 -9.06
C TYR A 44 -3.17 2.99 -7.94
N MET A 45 -2.83 4.23 -8.28
CA MET A 45 -2.90 5.37 -7.39
C MET A 45 -3.81 6.42 -8.01
N SER A 46 -4.74 6.98 -7.24
CA SER A 46 -5.55 8.14 -7.63
C SER A 46 -5.32 9.33 -6.71
N ASP A 47 -5.49 10.53 -7.25
CA ASP A 47 -5.39 11.79 -6.50
C ASP A 47 -6.76 12.51 -6.41
N PRO A 48 -6.86 13.66 -5.71
CA PRO A 48 -8.09 14.44 -5.60
C PRO A 48 -8.64 15.01 -6.92
N SER A 49 -7.80 15.13 -7.96
CA SER A 49 -8.23 15.69 -9.26
C SER A 49 -9.09 14.71 -10.07
N GLY A 50 -9.09 13.43 -9.68
CA GLY A 50 -9.66 12.33 -10.46
C GLY A 50 -8.66 11.73 -11.44
N ASN A 51 -7.39 12.12 -11.41
CA ASN A 51 -6.36 11.45 -12.18
C ASN A 51 -5.95 10.13 -11.48
N TYR A 52 -5.65 9.11 -12.27
CA TYR A 52 -5.10 7.84 -11.77
C TYR A 52 -4.00 7.30 -12.69
N GLY A 53 -3.14 6.45 -12.14
CA GLY A 53 -2.08 5.78 -12.89
C GLY A 53 -1.70 4.44 -12.27
N GLY A 54 -1.18 3.54 -13.11
CA GLY A 54 -0.65 2.24 -12.68
C GLY A 54 0.79 2.34 -12.17
N TRP A 55 1.12 1.56 -11.14
CA TRP A 55 2.42 1.58 -10.45
C TRP A 55 2.90 0.17 -10.14
N LYS A 56 4.22 -0.04 -10.06
CA LYS A 56 4.79 -1.28 -9.49
C LYS A 56 4.92 -1.19 -7.97
N ALA A 57 5.27 -0.01 -7.48
CA ALA A 57 5.26 0.34 -6.07
C ALA A 57 4.89 1.83 -5.96
N ALA A 58 4.12 2.19 -4.94
CA ALA A 58 3.71 3.56 -4.71
C ALA A 58 3.52 3.84 -3.21
N ALA A 59 3.74 5.08 -2.82
CA ALA A 59 3.45 5.62 -1.50
C ALA A 59 2.68 6.94 -1.64
N ILE A 60 1.72 7.15 -0.73
CA ILE A 60 0.92 8.37 -0.59
C ILE A 60 1.01 8.89 0.85
N GLY A 61 0.61 10.13 1.07
CA GLY A 61 0.57 10.74 2.41
C GLY A 61 1.88 11.40 2.83
N ALA A 62 2.13 11.43 4.13
CA ALA A 62 3.31 12.07 4.72
C ALA A 62 4.60 11.40 4.25
N ASN A 63 5.65 12.20 4.03
CA ASN A 63 6.97 11.73 3.60
C ASN A 63 6.99 10.91 2.31
N ASN A 64 5.95 11.03 1.46
CA ASN A 64 5.83 10.23 0.23
C ASN A 64 7.02 10.43 -0.73
N GLN A 65 7.63 11.61 -0.81
CA GLN A 65 8.76 11.86 -1.71
C GLN A 65 9.98 11.02 -1.34
N ALA A 66 10.25 10.90 -0.03
CA ALA A 66 11.30 10.04 0.50
C ALA A 66 10.95 8.56 0.30
N ALA A 67 9.70 8.16 0.60
CA ALA A 67 9.22 6.80 0.38
C ALA A 67 9.34 6.36 -1.08
N GLN A 68 8.87 7.19 -2.01
CA GLN A 68 8.94 6.95 -3.45
C GLN A 68 10.38 6.85 -3.96
N SER A 69 11.28 7.68 -3.43
CA SER A 69 12.71 7.59 -3.79
C SER A 69 13.31 6.24 -3.38
N MET A 70 13.03 5.77 -2.18
CA MET A 70 13.49 4.45 -1.73
C MET A 70 12.84 3.30 -2.50
N LEU A 71 11.53 3.38 -2.77
CA LEU A 71 10.83 2.39 -3.59
C LEU A 71 11.43 2.31 -4.99
N LYS A 72 11.78 3.43 -5.61
CA LYS A 72 12.45 3.43 -6.93
C LYS A 72 13.84 2.80 -6.91
N GLN A 73 14.58 2.94 -5.81
CA GLN A 73 15.94 2.40 -5.67
C GLN A 73 15.93 0.89 -5.39
N ASP A 74 15.02 0.44 -4.53
CA ASP A 74 15.05 -0.92 -3.97
C ASP A 74 14.01 -1.86 -4.60
N SER A 75 13.04 -1.35 -5.39
CA SER A 75 12.05 -2.19 -6.08
C SER A 75 12.66 -2.93 -7.25
N LYS A 76 12.34 -4.22 -7.35
CA LYS A 76 12.70 -5.11 -8.48
C LYS A 76 11.49 -5.34 -9.37
N ASP A 77 11.74 -5.71 -10.63
CA ASP A 77 10.67 -6.10 -11.56
C ASP A 77 10.03 -7.44 -11.18
N GLU A 78 10.85 -8.38 -10.75
CA GLU A 78 10.42 -9.64 -10.15
C GLU A 78 10.73 -9.60 -8.65
N ILE A 79 9.68 -9.60 -7.85
CA ILE A 79 9.77 -9.57 -6.39
C ILE A 79 8.84 -10.63 -5.81
N THR A 80 9.34 -11.38 -4.84
CA THR A 80 8.50 -12.32 -4.11
C THR A 80 7.58 -11.58 -3.12
N ARG A 81 6.49 -12.22 -2.70
CA ARG A 81 5.59 -11.67 -1.68
C ARG A 81 6.35 -11.28 -0.40
N GLU A 82 7.26 -12.14 0.06
CA GLU A 82 8.04 -11.90 1.27
C GLU A 82 8.99 -10.71 1.12
N GLU A 83 9.71 -10.62 -0.01
CA GLU A 83 10.57 -9.47 -0.31
C GLU A 83 9.78 -8.16 -0.41
N ALA A 84 8.57 -8.20 -1.00
CA ALA A 84 7.71 -7.03 -1.11
C ALA A 84 7.25 -6.52 0.26
N VAL A 85 6.87 -7.43 1.16
CA VAL A 85 6.54 -7.09 2.55
C VAL A 85 7.76 -6.50 3.27
N GLN A 86 8.92 -7.12 3.12
CA GLN A 86 10.16 -6.63 3.73
C GLN A 86 10.51 -5.21 3.22
N LEU A 87 10.38 -4.97 1.91
CA LEU A 87 10.62 -3.66 1.30
C LEU A 87 9.62 -2.61 1.82
N ALA A 88 8.33 -2.94 1.87
CA ALA A 88 7.30 -2.03 2.38
C ALA A 88 7.57 -1.64 3.85
N LEU A 89 7.90 -2.61 4.71
CA LEU A 89 8.23 -2.36 6.12
C LEU A 89 9.52 -1.57 6.28
N LYS A 90 10.56 -1.85 5.48
CA LYS A 90 11.81 -1.08 5.45
C LYS A 90 11.56 0.37 5.08
N VAL A 91 10.77 0.62 4.04
CA VAL A 91 10.41 1.98 3.61
C VAL A 91 9.66 2.71 4.71
N LEU A 92 8.63 2.08 5.30
CA LEU A 92 7.86 2.65 6.40
C LEU A 92 8.73 2.98 7.62
N SER A 93 9.66 2.10 7.99
CA SER A 93 10.57 2.33 9.13
C SER A 93 11.45 3.58 8.96
N LYS A 94 11.73 3.98 7.72
CA LYS A 94 12.59 5.12 7.40
C LYS A 94 11.82 6.42 7.16
N THR A 95 10.52 6.34 6.87
CA THR A 95 9.67 7.50 6.57
C THR A 95 8.66 7.82 7.64
N MET A 96 8.51 6.95 8.64
CA MET A 96 7.72 7.24 9.82
C MET A 96 8.51 8.16 10.74
N ASP A 97 7.84 9.16 11.33
CA ASP A 97 8.48 10.10 12.27
C ASP A 97 8.81 9.45 13.64
N SER A 98 8.29 8.24 13.88
CA SER A 98 8.51 7.45 15.10
C SER A 98 9.85 6.72 15.04
N THR A 99 10.59 6.75 16.15
CA THR A 99 11.85 6.01 16.31
C THR A 99 11.67 4.50 16.46
N SER A 100 10.45 4.04 16.75
CA SER A 100 10.09 2.62 16.85
C SER A 100 8.92 2.26 15.94
N LEU A 101 9.09 1.17 15.19
CA LEU A 101 8.06 0.57 14.36
C LEU A 101 7.45 -0.61 15.12
N THR A 102 6.25 -0.42 15.64
CA THR A 102 5.53 -1.38 16.49
C THR A 102 4.22 -1.81 15.83
N SER A 103 3.69 -2.99 16.19
CA SER A 103 2.53 -3.59 15.51
C SER A 103 1.21 -2.83 15.71
N ASP A 104 1.15 -1.91 16.67
CA ASP A 104 0.05 -0.98 16.91
C ASP A 104 0.07 0.27 15.99
N LYS A 105 1.22 0.58 15.38
CA LYS A 105 1.41 1.77 14.54
C LYS A 105 1.28 1.50 13.05
N LEU A 106 1.07 0.26 12.65
CA LEU A 106 0.98 -0.12 11.25
C LEU A 106 -0.02 -1.25 11.03
N GLU A 107 -0.61 -1.24 9.85
CA GLU A 107 -1.47 -2.31 9.35
C GLU A 107 -0.87 -2.83 8.05
N LEU A 108 -0.85 -4.16 7.90
CA LEU A 108 -0.37 -4.82 6.69
C LEU A 108 -1.50 -5.66 6.12
N ALA A 109 -1.90 -5.34 4.89
CA ALA A 109 -2.86 -6.13 4.13
C ALA A 109 -2.22 -6.63 2.84
N GLU A 110 -2.50 -7.89 2.50
CA GLU A 110 -1.92 -8.56 1.35
C GLU A 110 -3.02 -9.14 0.46
N VAL A 111 -2.88 -8.95 -0.85
CA VAL A 111 -3.72 -9.59 -1.87
C VAL A 111 -2.85 -10.60 -2.62
N PHE A 112 -3.24 -11.87 -2.61
CA PHE A 112 -2.46 -12.95 -3.23
C PHE A 112 -3.37 -14.05 -3.78
N VAL A 113 -2.83 -14.89 -4.67
CA VAL A 113 -3.55 -16.05 -5.21
C VAL A 113 -3.12 -17.31 -4.46
N SER A 114 -4.09 -18.08 -3.98
CA SER A 114 -3.88 -19.35 -3.29
C SER A 114 -4.92 -20.35 -3.77
N SER A 115 -4.46 -21.48 -4.29
CA SER A 115 -5.31 -22.53 -4.87
C SER A 115 -6.27 -21.99 -5.95
N GLY A 116 -5.76 -21.12 -6.82
CA GLY A 116 -6.53 -20.52 -7.93
C GLY A 116 -7.56 -19.47 -7.52
N LYS A 117 -7.61 -19.08 -6.23
CA LYS A 117 -8.52 -18.03 -5.73
C LYS A 117 -7.72 -16.85 -5.20
N VAL A 118 -8.19 -15.64 -5.51
CA VAL A 118 -7.68 -14.40 -4.91
C VAL A 118 -8.10 -14.36 -3.44
N LYS A 119 -7.15 -14.08 -2.56
CA LYS A 119 -7.34 -13.90 -1.12
C LYS A 119 -6.86 -12.51 -0.74
N TYR A 120 -7.61 -11.89 0.17
CA TYR A 120 -7.22 -10.68 0.87
C TYR A 120 -7.03 -11.06 2.35
N GLN A 121 -5.91 -10.65 2.94
CA GLN A 121 -5.59 -10.97 4.32
C GLN A 121 -4.97 -9.76 5.00
N VAL A 122 -5.56 -9.35 6.13
CA VAL A 122 -4.95 -8.40 7.06
C VAL A 122 -4.13 -9.18 8.08
N SER A 123 -2.91 -8.73 8.33
CA SER A 123 -2.03 -9.34 9.33
C SER A 123 -2.52 -9.00 10.74
N SER A 124 -2.54 -9.99 11.63
CA SER A 124 -2.79 -9.75 13.05
C SER A 124 -1.60 -9.04 13.68
N SER A 125 -1.84 -8.32 14.79
CA SER A 125 -0.77 -7.66 15.56
C SER A 125 0.36 -8.63 15.94
N ASP A 126 0.03 -9.86 16.35
CA ASP A 126 1.03 -10.89 16.67
C ASP A 126 1.88 -11.31 15.47
N SER A 127 1.24 -11.52 14.31
CA SER A 127 1.94 -11.94 13.08
C SER A 127 2.85 -10.82 12.58
N LEU A 128 2.37 -9.59 12.69
CA LEU A 128 3.09 -8.40 12.30
C LEU A 128 4.28 -8.14 13.23
N GLY A 129 4.11 -8.30 14.54
CA GLY A 129 5.20 -8.24 15.52
C GLY A 129 6.31 -9.25 15.20
N LYS A 130 5.93 -10.50 14.87
CA LYS A 130 6.90 -11.53 14.44
C LYS A 130 7.64 -11.13 13.15
N LEU A 131 6.95 -10.52 12.18
CA LEU A 131 7.57 -10.02 10.95
C LEU A 131 8.56 -8.87 11.22
N LEU A 132 8.20 -7.93 12.09
CA LEU A 132 9.07 -6.81 12.46
C LEU A 132 10.36 -7.29 13.14
N VAL A 133 10.25 -8.27 14.05
CA VAL A 133 11.42 -8.90 14.69
C VAL A 133 12.24 -9.66 13.67
N LYS A 134 11.60 -10.45 12.79
CA LYS A 134 12.27 -11.22 11.73
C LYS A 134 13.10 -10.33 10.81
N PHE A 135 12.61 -9.13 10.48
CA PHE A 135 13.32 -8.17 9.63
C PHE A 135 14.23 -7.22 10.39
N GLY A 136 14.40 -7.38 11.71
CA GLY A 136 15.28 -6.56 12.53
C GLY A 136 14.82 -5.11 12.69
N LEU A 137 13.52 -4.84 12.52
CA LEU A 137 12.93 -3.50 12.62
C LEU A 137 12.46 -3.17 14.04
N THR A 138 12.33 -4.17 14.91
CA THR A 138 12.05 -4.00 16.35
C THR A 138 12.78 -5.06 17.17
N GLN A 139 13.05 -4.76 18.44
CA GLN A 139 13.50 -5.75 19.41
C GLN A 139 12.32 -6.62 19.87
N PRO A 140 12.55 -7.89 20.28
CA PRO A 140 11.54 -8.69 20.95
C PRO A 140 11.04 -7.95 22.19
N ALA A 141 9.73 -7.98 22.45
CA ALA A 141 9.22 -7.48 23.72
C ALA A 141 9.90 -8.27 24.84
N ALA A 142 10.58 -7.57 25.76
CA ALA A 142 11.11 -8.20 26.97
C ALA A 142 9.93 -8.89 27.68
N GLU A 143 10.02 -10.20 27.88
CA GLU A 143 9.02 -10.95 28.63
C GLU A 143 8.85 -10.27 29.99
N ALA A 144 7.69 -9.66 30.23
CA ALA A 144 7.34 -9.14 31.53
C ALA A 144 7.34 -10.32 32.51
N SER A 145 8.34 -10.35 33.38
CA SER A 145 8.44 -11.29 34.51
C SER A 145 7.33 -11.05 35.54
#